data_AF-A0A8X7NSR4-F1
#
_entry.id   AF-A0A8X7NSR4-F1
#
_cell.length_a   1.000
_cell.length_b   1.000
_cell.length_c   1.000
_cell.angle_alpha   90.00
_cell.angle_beta   90.00
_cell.angle_gamma   90.00
#
_symmetry.space_group_name_H-M   'P 1'
#
loop_
_entity.id
_entity.type
_entity.pdbx_description
1 polymer ?
#
loop_
_entity_poly.entity_id
_entity_poly.type
_entity_poly.pdbx_seq_one_letter_code
_entity_poly.pdbx_strand_id
1 'polypeptide(L)'
;MASTAQHASKFTRFLNSETGPKTVHFWAPVFKWALVIAGINDLQRPVEKLSGTQQIALFATGAIWTRWAGFVIKPRNPLLASVNFFLGAVAGYQLVRIVNYRRDLGDSPMQVFKYIIDGDPTKQKEQAVPVPSIDKK
;
A
#
# COMPACT_ATOMS: atom_id res chain seq x y z
N MET A 1 45.93 6.36 25.33
CA MET A 1 44.72 5.53 25.46
C MET A 1 44.15 5.31 24.06
N ALA A 2 44.44 4.16 23.47
CA ALA A 2 44.18 3.86 22.06
C ALA A 2 42.68 3.63 21.79
N SER A 3 42.24 4.12 20.63
CA SER A 3 40.93 3.94 20.00
C SER A 3 40.40 2.51 20.07
N THR A 4 39.32 2.28 20.82
CA THR A 4 38.52 1.03 20.83
C THR A 4 37.25 1.13 19.98
N ALA A 5 37.17 2.09 19.05
CA ALA A 5 35.98 2.35 18.24
C ALA A 5 36.00 1.69 16.84
N GLN A 6 36.65 0.53 16.67
CA GLN A 6 36.67 -0.16 15.39
C GLN A 6 36.28 -1.64 15.57
N HIS A 7 35.21 -2.05 14.86
CA HIS A 7 34.62 -3.40 14.75
C HIS A 7 33.37 -3.73 15.58
N ALA A 8 32.45 -2.79 15.79
CA ALA A 8 31.05 -3.22 15.89
C ALA A 8 30.62 -3.70 14.50
N SER A 9 30.40 -5.01 14.34
CA SER A 9 29.88 -5.61 13.10
C SER A 9 28.65 -4.82 12.61
N LYS A 10 28.46 -4.68 11.29
CA LYS A 10 27.25 -4.05 10.72
C LYS A 10 25.98 -4.67 11.32
N PHE A 11 26.04 -5.94 11.70
CA PHE A 11 25.01 -6.66 12.44
C PHE A 11 24.82 -6.14 13.87
N THR A 12 25.88 -5.97 14.67
CA THR A 12 25.82 -5.38 16.02
C THR A 12 25.29 -3.95 16.01
N ARG A 13 25.64 -3.16 14.98
CA ARG A 13 25.13 -1.79 14.79
C ARG A 13 23.66 -1.77 14.37
N PHE A 14 23.20 -2.77 13.62
CA PHE A 14 21.78 -2.97 13.28
C PHE A 14 20.96 -3.46 14.47
N LEU A 15 21.52 -4.35 15.31
CA LEU A 15 20.85 -4.85 16.53
C LEU A 15 20.68 -3.78 17.61
N ASN A 16 21.59 -2.80 17.67
CA ASN A 16 21.58 -1.74 18.67
C ASN A 16 21.09 -0.38 18.12
N SER A 17 20.53 -0.33 16.91
CA SER A 17 19.94 0.91 16.39
C SER A 17 18.60 1.22 17.07
N GLU A 18 18.25 2.50 17.18
CA GLU A 18 16.97 2.96 17.77
C GLU A 18 15.73 2.39 17.04
N THR A 19 15.91 1.97 15.78
CA THR A 19 14.90 1.31 14.94
C THR A 19 15.23 -0.17 14.66
N GLY A 20 16.08 -0.78 15.48
CA GLY A 20 16.54 -2.16 15.34
C GLY A 20 15.52 -3.19 15.83
N PRO A 21 15.78 -4.49 15.63
CA PRO A 21 14.85 -5.59 15.93
C PRO A 21 14.48 -5.75 17.41
N LYS A 22 15.14 -5.01 18.31
CA LYS A 22 14.79 -4.93 19.73
C LYS A 22 13.65 -3.96 20.02
N THR A 23 13.20 -3.16 19.05
CA THR A 23 12.17 -2.12 19.26
C THR A 23 10.89 -2.40 18.49
N VAL A 24 9.77 -1.88 19.01
CA VAL A 24 8.46 -1.94 18.35
C VAL A 24 8.49 -1.26 16.98
N HIS A 25 9.40 -0.30 16.78
CA HIS A 25 9.60 0.39 15.51
C HIS A 25 10.13 -0.50 14.39
N PHE A 26 10.66 -1.68 14.69
CA PHE A 26 11.02 -2.71 13.71
C PHE A 26 9.88 -3.69 13.46
N TRP A 27 9.26 -4.20 14.52
CA TRP A 27 8.20 -5.21 14.40
C TRP A 27 6.88 -4.66 13.84
N ALA A 28 6.48 -3.44 14.21
CA ALA A 28 5.24 -2.87 13.71
C ALA A 28 5.25 -2.69 12.17
N PRO A 29 6.31 -2.16 11.53
CA PRO A 29 6.39 -2.16 10.08
C PRO A 29 6.58 -3.56 9.48
N VAL A 30 7.25 -4.49 10.17
CA VAL A 30 7.32 -5.90 9.74
C VAL A 30 5.92 -6.51 9.63
N PHE A 31 5.03 -6.29 10.59
CA PHE A 31 3.63 -6.72 10.47
C PHE A 31 2.88 -5.99 9.35
N LYS A 32 3.16 -4.71 9.12
CA LYS A 32 2.55 -3.96 8.00
C LYS A 32 2.92 -4.53 6.62
N TRP A 33 4.00 -5.29 6.49
CA TRP A 33 4.30 -6.00 5.24
C TRP A 33 3.21 -7.00 4.85
N ALA A 34 2.41 -7.50 5.81
CA ALA A 34 1.23 -8.30 5.49
C ALA A 34 0.23 -7.54 4.59
N LEU A 35 0.08 -6.22 4.75
CA LEU A 35 -0.78 -5.40 3.90
C LEU A 35 -0.23 -5.29 2.48
N VAL A 36 1.09 -5.19 2.34
CA VAL A 36 1.75 -5.15 1.02
C VAL A 36 1.56 -6.49 0.31
N ILE A 37 1.76 -7.60 1.02
CA ILE A 37 1.56 -8.95 0.47
C ILE A 37 0.09 -9.17 0.09
N ALA A 38 -0.85 -8.73 0.93
CA ALA A 38 -2.28 -8.79 0.61
C ALA A 38 -2.61 -7.98 -0.65
N GLY A 39 -2.05 -6.77 -0.79
CA GLY A 39 -2.22 -5.95 -2.00
C GLY A 39 -1.61 -6.57 -3.26
N ILE A 40 -0.50 -7.30 -3.13
CA ILE A 40 0.10 -8.08 -4.23
C ILE A 40 -0.81 -9.25 -4.62
N ASN A 41 -1.37 -9.97 -3.65
CA ASN A 41 -2.32 -11.05 -3.94
C ASN A 41 -3.59 -10.50 -4.63
N ASP A 42 -4.03 -9.31 -4.23
CA ASP A 42 -5.17 -8.63 -4.86
C ASP A 42 -4.96 -8.30 -6.35
N LEU A 43 -3.71 -8.33 -6.84
CA LEU A 43 -3.43 -8.22 -8.28
C LEU A 43 -4.02 -9.36 -9.10
N GLN A 44 -4.27 -10.52 -8.50
CA GLN A 44 -4.93 -11.64 -9.19
C GLN A 44 -6.43 -11.40 -9.37
N ARG A 45 -7.02 -10.44 -8.66
CA ARG A 45 -8.44 -10.12 -8.81
C ARG A 45 -8.72 -9.37 -10.13
N PRO A 46 -9.89 -9.60 -10.74
CA PRO A 46 -10.30 -8.87 -11.93
C PRO A 46 -10.46 -7.38 -11.62
N VAL A 47 -10.03 -6.55 -12.56
CA VAL A 47 -9.97 -5.09 -12.41
C VAL A 47 -11.34 -4.44 -12.17
N GLU A 48 -12.43 -5.08 -12.60
CA GLU A 48 -13.78 -4.55 -12.31
C GLU A 48 -14.11 -4.59 -10.81
N LYS A 49 -13.46 -5.47 -10.03
CA LYS A 49 -13.68 -5.60 -8.57
C LYS A 49 -12.82 -4.66 -7.75
N LEU A 50 -11.95 -3.87 -8.38
CA LEU A 50 -11.06 -2.94 -7.70
C LEU A 50 -11.70 -1.56 -7.59
N SER A 51 -11.68 -0.98 -6.39
CA SER A 51 -12.17 0.39 -6.16
C SER A 51 -11.10 1.41 -6.54
N GLY A 52 -11.35 2.19 -7.60
CA GLY A 52 -10.42 3.21 -8.08
C GLY A 52 -10.09 4.27 -7.02
N THR A 53 -11.09 4.76 -6.29
CA THR A 53 -10.91 5.75 -5.21
C THR A 53 -10.03 5.22 -4.08
N GLN A 54 -10.22 3.96 -3.71
CA GLN A 54 -9.41 3.31 -2.68
C GLN A 54 -7.94 3.20 -3.13
N GLN A 55 -7.70 2.80 -4.39
CA GLN A 55 -6.34 2.68 -4.90
C GLN A 55 -5.65 4.05 -5.04
N ILE A 56 -6.39 5.12 -5.40
CA ILE A 56 -5.86 6.50 -5.33
C ILE A 56 -5.49 6.88 -3.89
N ALA A 57 -6.37 6.61 -2.93
CA ALA A 57 -6.11 6.95 -1.53
C ALA A 57 -4.88 6.20 -0.97
N LEU A 58 -4.74 4.92 -1.30
CA LEU A 58 -3.58 4.11 -0.90
C LEU A 58 -2.29 4.58 -1.58
N PHE A 59 -2.36 4.93 -2.87
CA PHE A 59 -1.22 5.49 -3.61
C PHE A 59 -0.77 6.82 -2.99
N ALA A 60 -1.69 7.75 -2.76
CA ALA A 60 -1.40 9.06 -2.17
C ALA A 60 -0.81 8.91 -0.77
N THR A 61 -1.42 8.06 0.06
CA THR A 61 -0.94 7.75 1.41
C THR A 61 0.48 7.17 1.37
N GLY A 62 0.72 6.17 0.52
CA GLY A 62 2.04 5.57 0.35
C GLY A 62 3.10 6.59 -0.07
N ALA A 63 2.79 7.47 -1.03
CA ALA A 63 3.70 8.49 -1.52
C ALA A 63 4.05 9.54 -0.44
N ILE A 64 3.03 10.08 0.26
CA ILE A 64 3.23 11.09 1.32
C ILE A 64 4.07 10.51 2.45
N TRP A 65 3.71 9.33 2.95
CA TRP A 65 4.42 8.70 4.06
C TRP A 65 5.82 8.24 3.68
N THR A 66 6.06 7.82 2.44
CA THR A 66 7.42 7.50 1.96
C THR A 66 8.30 8.74 2.01
N ARG A 67 7.80 9.89 1.53
CA ARG A 67 8.54 11.16 1.56
C ARG A 67 8.82 11.59 3.00
N TRP A 68 7.82 11.54 3.87
CA TRP A 68 7.96 11.98 5.27
C TRP A 68 8.85 11.06 6.11
N ALA A 69 8.61 9.74 6.10
CA ALA A 69 9.35 8.76 6.90
C ALA A 69 10.80 8.56 6.41
N GLY A 70 11.05 8.72 5.10
CA GLY A 70 12.38 8.54 4.51
C GLY A 70 13.26 9.79 4.56
N PHE A 71 12.70 10.96 4.29
CA PHE A 71 13.50 12.16 4.03
C PHE A 71 13.33 13.29 5.04
N VAL A 72 12.17 13.41 5.68
CA VAL A 72 11.81 14.55 6.54
C VAL A 72 12.07 14.28 8.02
N ILE A 73 11.70 13.09 8.52
CA ILE A 73 11.83 12.75 9.96
C ILE A 73 13.27 12.31 10.29
N LYS A 74 13.83 12.87 11.39
CA LYS A 74 15.08 12.42 12.03
C LYS A 74 14.77 11.90 13.45
N PRO A 75 15.26 10.70 13.84
CA PRO A 75 16.08 9.76 13.08
C PRO A 75 15.29 9.05 11.97
N ARG A 76 15.96 8.73 10.85
CA ARG A 76 15.32 8.11 9.68
C ARG A 76 14.89 6.67 9.98
N ASN A 77 13.64 6.32 9.66
CA ASN A 77 13.15 4.94 9.72
C ASN A 77 12.97 4.38 8.30
N PRO A 78 14.00 3.71 7.75
CA PRO A 78 13.95 3.18 6.39
C PRO A 78 12.92 2.06 6.21
N LEU A 79 12.56 1.34 7.27
CA LEU A 79 11.61 0.21 7.23
C LEU A 79 10.16 0.70 7.14
N LEU A 80 9.84 1.78 7.85
CA LEU A 80 8.56 2.50 7.66
C LEU A 80 8.47 3.10 6.26
N ALA A 81 9.56 3.68 5.75
CA ALA A 81 9.60 4.24 4.41
C ALA A 81 9.41 3.15 3.34
N SER A 82 10.04 1.98 3.48
CA SER A 82 9.91 0.88 2.51
C SER A 82 8.47 0.36 2.45
N VAL A 83 7.84 0.10 3.61
CA VAL A 83 6.46 -0.42 3.63
C VAL A 83 5.48 0.53 2.93
N ASN A 84 5.56 1.83 3.20
CA ASN A 84 4.69 2.81 2.56
C ASN A 84 5.02 2.98 1.06
N PHE A 85 6.29 2.83 0.68
CA PHE A 85 6.69 2.86 -0.73
C PHE A 85 6.09 1.69 -1.50
N PHE A 86 6.21 0.47 -0.98
CA PHE A 86 5.64 -0.71 -1.63
C PHE A 86 4.12 -0.70 -1.63
N LEU A 87 3.48 -0.22 -0.56
CA LEU A 87 2.03 0.00 -0.54
C LEU A 87 1.60 0.94 -1.68
N GLY A 88 2.30 2.08 -1.82
CA GLY A 88 2.05 3.02 -2.89
C GLY A 88 2.31 2.42 -4.28
N ALA A 89 3.41 1.69 -4.45
CA ALA A 89 3.77 1.05 -5.72
C ALA A 89 2.73 0.01 -6.16
N VAL A 90 2.27 -0.84 -5.26
CA VAL A 90 1.22 -1.84 -5.53
C VAL A 90 -0.10 -1.15 -5.88
N ALA A 91 -0.49 -0.11 -5.13
CA ALA A 91 -1.70 0.66 -5.43
C ALA A 91 -1.61 1.40 -6.78
N GLY A 92 -0.45 1.98 -7.09
CA GLY A 92 -0.16 2.63 -8.36
C GLY A 92 -0.23 1.65 -9.54
N TYR A 93 0.31 0.44 -9.39
CA TYR A 93 0.20 -0.60 -10.40
C TYR A 93 -1.25 -1.01 -10.65
N GLN A 94 -2.06 -1.14 -9.59
CA GLN A 94 -3.50 -1.38 -9.75
C GLN A 94 -4.22 -0.23 -10.47
N LEU A 95 -3.87 1.03 -10.19
CA LEU A 95 -4.42 2.18 -10.92
C LEU A 95 -4.07 2.13 -12.42
N VAL A 96 -2.82 1.81 -12.76
CA VAL A 96 -2.40 1.65 -14.16
C VAL A 96 -3.22 0.55 -14.84
N ARG A 97 -3.45 -0.58 -14.17
CA ARG A 97 -4.31 -1.65 -14.70
C ARG A 97 -5.75 -1.20 -14.95
N ILE A 98 -6.33 -0.42 -14.02
CA ILE A 98 -7.69 0.15 -14.19
C ILE A 98 -7.74 1.11 -15.38
N VAL A 99 -6.74 1.99 -15.50
CA VAL A 99 -6.64 2.95 -16.60
C VAL A 99 -6.50 2.25 -17.94
N ASN A 100 -5.63 1.24 -18.05
CA ASN A 100 -5.45 0.49 -19.29
C ASN A 100 -6.72 -0.26 -19.68
N TYR A 101 -7.36 -0.95 -18.73
CA TYR A 101 -8.64 -1.64 -18.97
C TYR A 101 -9.73 -0.70 -19.52
N ARG A 102 -9.85 0.49 -18.93
CA ARG A 102 -10.81 1.52 -19.38
C ARG A 102 -10.46 2.08 -20.77
N ARG A 103 -9.17 2.28 -21.05
CA ARG A 103 -8.70 2.74 -22.36
C ARG A 103 -8.95 1.69 -23.45
N ASP A 104 -8.75 0.42 -23.15
CA ASP A 104 -9.02 -0.69 -24.07
C ASP A 104 -10.52 -0.80 -24.40
N LEU A 105 -11.40 -0.36 -23.49
CA LEU A 105 -12.84 -0.22 -23.73
C LEU A 105 -13.22 1.03 -24.56
N GLY A 106 -12.26 1.88 -24.90
CA GLY A 106 -12.48 3.10 -25.70
C GLY A 106 -12.94 4.32 -24.90
N ASP A 107 -12.87 4.28 -23.56
CA ASP A 107 -13.24 5.42 -22.73
C ASP A 107 -12.26 6.60 -22.90
N SER A 108 -12.82 7.81 -22.99
CA SER A 108 -12.01 9.03 -22.99
C SER A 108 -11.30 9.23 -21.65
N PRO A 109 -10.17 9.97 -21.58
CA PRO A 109 -9.46 10.22 -20.33
C PRO A 109 -10.33 10.79 -19.20
N MET A 110 -11.34 11.59 -19.56
CA MET A 110 -12.28 12.17 -18.60
C MET A 110 -13.26 11.12 -18.04
N GLN A 111 -13.70 10.17 -18.87
CA GLN A 111 -14.53 9.06 -18.43
C GLN A 111 -13.76 8.08 -17.55
N VAL A 112 -12.47 7.86 -17.83
CA VAL A 112 -11.60 7.08 -16.94
C VAL A 112 -11.41 7.77 -15.59
N PHE A 113 -11.22 9.09 -15.58
CA PHE A 113 -11.12 9.84 -14.32
C PHE A 113 -12.43 9.80 -13.53
N LYS A 114 -13.56 10.04 -14.19
CA LYS A 114 -14.90 9.92 -13.59
C LYS A 114 -15.13 8.51 -13.06
N TYR A 115 -14.75 7.51 -13.86
CA TYR A 115 -14.35 6.16 -13.49
C TYR A 115 -13.87 6.00 -12.05
N ILE A 116 -12.67 6.49 -11.89
CA ILE A 116 -11.86 6.26 -10.71
C ILE A 116 -12.41 7.04 -9.50
N ILE A 117 -13.08 8.18 -9.71
CA ILE A 117 -13.63 9.04 -8.67
C ILE A 117 -15.04 8.63 -8.24
N ASP A 118 -15.94 8.41 -9.18
CA ASP A 118 -17.35 8.10 -8.92
C ASP A 118 -17.56 6.59 -8.71
N GLY A 119 -16.62 5.75 -9.17
CA GLY A 119 -16.72 4.30 -9.11
C GLY A 119 -17.71 3.73 -10.15
N ASP A 120 -17.90 2.41 -10.14
CA ASP A 120 -18.89 1.76 -11.00
C ASP A 120 -20.30 1.95 -10.41
N PRO A 121 -21.23 2.66 -11.09
CA PRO A 121 -22.60 2.81 -10.61
C PRO A 121 -23.35 1.48 -10.51
N THR A 122 -22.87 0.43 -11.19
CA THR A 122 -23.49 -0.90 -11.24
C THR A 122 -23.29 -1.69 -9.94
N LYS A 123 -22.20 -1.45 -9.21
CA LYS A 123 -21.86 -2.19 -7.98
C LYS A 123 -22.53 -1.68 -6.70
N GLN A 124 -22.91 -0.40 -6.67
CA GLN A 124 -23.67 0.15 -5.54
C GLN A 124 -25.07 -0.46 -5.44
N LYS A 125 -25.68 -0.85 -6.58
CA LYS A 125 -27.00 -1.48 -6.59
C LYS A 125 -26.99 -2.92 -6.09
N GLU A 126 -25.96 -3.70 -6.40
CA GLU A 126 -25.91 -5.12 -6.02
C GLU A 126 -25.53 -5.37 -4.55
N GLN A 127 -24.76 -4.46 -3.94
CA GLN A 127 -24.46 -4.49 -2.49
C GLN A 127 -25.56 -3.84 -1.63
N ALA A 128 -26.45 -3.05 -2.23
CA ALA A 128 -27.60 -2.45 -1.54
C ALA A 128 -28.86 -3.35 -1.53
N VAL A 129 -28.86 -4.48 -2.26
CA VAL A 129 -29.90 -5.50 -2.10
C VAL A 129 -29.58 -6.32 -0.85
N PRO A 130 -30.48 -6.37 0.16
CA PRO A 130 -30.29 -7.27 1.28
C PRO A 130 -30.23 -8.69 0.73
N VAL A 131 -29.10 -9.38 0.96
CA VAL A 131 -28.98 -10.80 0.67
C VAL A 131 -30.13 -11.51 1.39
N PRO A 132 -31.04 -12.22 0.70
CA PRO A 132 -32.08 -12.97 1.37
C PRO A 132 -31.40 -13.94 2.34
N SER A 133 -31.72 -13.83 3.63
CA SER A 133 -31.35 -14.81 4.62
C SER A 133 -31.88 -16.16 4.16
N ILE A 134 -31.02 -16.99 3.59
CA ILE A 134 -31.34 -18.37 3.24
C ILE A 134 -31.64 -19.07 4.57
N ASP A 135 -32.94 -19.18 4.86
CA ASP A 135 -33.50 -19.98 5.93
C ASP A 135 -33.09 -21.43 5.65
N LYS A 136 -32.11 -21.92 6.41
CA LYS A 136 -31.74 -23.34 6.40
C LYS A 136 -32.86 -24.09 7.11
N LYS A 137 -33.71 -24.77 6.34
CA LYS A 137 -34.52 -25.88 6.85
C LYS A 137 -33.64 -27.06 7.25
#